data_AF-A0A820AE03-F1
#
_entry.id   AF-A0A820AE03-F1
#
_cell.length_a   1.000
_cell.length_b   1.000
_cell.length_c   1.000
_cell.angle_alpha   90.00
_cell.angle_beta   90.00
_cell.angle_gamma   90.00
#
_symmetry.space_group_name_H-M   'P 1'
#
loop_
_entity.id
_entity.type
_entity.pdbx_description
1 polymer ?
#
loop_
_entity_poly.entity_id
_entity_poly.type
_entity_poly.pdbx_seq_one_letter_code
_entity_poly.pdbx_strand_id
1 'polypeptide(L)'
;LCEILYNLPELDTLRIHSLSFSKTDYLSDEELDNVIVLLTFLHINYLQIKCVNYMEAELLVKFILTLMKNESYHLIRLLCFSIPTADDKMVRKLEAIIIVKNLLWNCTIQRVVDNIYLYWK
;
A
#
# COMPACT_ATOMS: atom_id res chain seq x y z
N LEU A 1 14.67 4.78 -10.79
CA LEU A 1 14.24 4.62 -9.38
C LEU A 1 15.06 3.53 -8.68
N CYS A 2 15.16 2.33 -9.26
CA CYS A 2 15.91 1.19 -8.70
C CYS A 2 17.37 1.53 -8.34
N GLU A 3 18.11 2.22 -9.21
CA GLU A 3 19.50 2.62 -8.92
C GLU A 3 19.62 3.59 -7.75
N ILE A 4 18.66 4.50 -7.56
CA ILE A 4 18.66 5.46 -6.45
C ILE A 4 18.40 4.72 -5.13
N LEU A 5 17.45 3.78 -5.14
CA LEU A 5 17.06 3.01 -3.96
C LEU A 5 18.13 2.01 -3.54
N TYR A 6 18.84 1.40 -4.50
CA TYR A 6 19.96 0.51 -4.24
C TYR A 6 21.11 1.21 -3.49
N ASN A 7 21.24 2.53 -3.64
CA ASN A 7 22.23 3.34 -2.95
C ASN A 7 21.77 3.85 -1.57
N LEU A 8 20.56 3.48 -1.11
CA LEU A 8 19.98 3.91 0.15
C LEU A 8 19.67 2.70 1.05
N PRO A 9 20.70 2.02 1.60
CA PRO A 9 20.55 0.73 2.28
C PRO A 9 19.73 0.77 3.57
N GLU A 10 19.46 1.96 4.14
CA GLU A 10 18.81 2.13 5.44
C GLU A 10 17.59 3.07 5.34
N LEU A 11 16.68 2.79 4.40
CA LEU A 11 15.46 3.57 4.24
C LEU A 11 14.33 3.04 5.13
N ASP A 12 14.19 3.60 6.34
CA ASP A 12 13.11 3.22 7.27
C ASP A 12 11.70 3.66 6.80
N THR A 13 11.65 4.72 5.99
CA THR A 13 10.40 5.36 5.54
C THR A 13 10.52 5.75 4.08
N LEU A 14 9.54 5.33 3.28
CA LEU A 14 9.38 5.80 1.91
C LEU A 14 8.02 6.48 1.74
N ARG A 15 8.04 7.68 1.15
CA ARG A 15 6.84 8.45 0.82
C ARG A 15 6.72 8.60 -0.69
N ILE A 16 5.61 8.12 -1.25
CA ILE A 16 5.33 8.21 -2.68
C ILE A 16 4.21 9.24 -2.87
N HIS A 17 4.57 10.37 -3.46
CA HIS A 17 3.70 11.55 -3.53
C HIS A 17 2.65 11.50 -4.65
N SER A 18 2.82 10.64 -5.65
CA SER A 18 1.75 10.32 -6.60
C SER A 18 2.04 9.00 -7.30
N LEU A 19 1.11 8.06 -7.19
CA LEU A 19 0.89 7.05 -8.22
C LEU A 19 -0.39 7.48 -8.93
N SER A 20 -0.32 7.77 -10.23
CA SER A 20 -1.44 8.31 -11.00
C SER A 20 -2.05 7.21 -11.84
N PHE A 21 -3.06 6.55 -11.29
CA PHE A 21 -3.67 5.41 -11.97
C PHE A 21 -4.56 5.88 -13.11
N SER A 22 -4.38 5.28 -14.29
CA SER A 22 -5.30 5.51 -15.40
C SER A 22 -6.66 4.88 -15.06
N LYS A 23 -7.74 5.44 -15.61
CA LYS A 23 -9.14 5.03 -15.32
C LYS A 23 -9.48 3.60 -15.75
N THR A 24 -8.58 2.91 -16.43
CA THR A 24 -8.75 1.49 -16.72
C THR A 24 -8.54 0.71 -15.43
N ASP A 25 -9.32 -0.35 -15.20
CA ASP A 25 -9.30 -1.17 -13.97
C ASP A 25 -7.95 -1.90 -13.69
N TYR A 26 -6.88 -1.49 -14.36
CA TYR A 26 -5.56 -2.09 -14.35
C TYR A 26 -4.52 -1.00 -14.11
N LEU A 27 -3.61 -1.30 -13.18
CA LEU A 27 -2.31 -0.65 -13.06
C LEU A 27 -1.57 -0.84 -14.39
N SER A 28 -0.88 0.19 -14.88
CA SER A 28 0.06 -0.05 -15.99
C SER A 28 1.16 -1.00 -15.51
N ASP A 29 1.66 -1.88 -16.39
CA ASP A 29 2.72 -2.83 -16.06
C ASP A 29 3.94 -2.09 -15.44
N GLU A 30 4.24 -0.88 -15.92
CA GLU A 30 5.34 -0.05 -15.41
C GLU A 30 5.10 0.47 -13.98
N GLU A 31 3.88 0.90 -13.64
CA GLU A 31 3.54 1.30 -12.25
C GLU A 31 3.56 0.10 -11.30
N LEU A 32 3.10 -1.05 -11.80
CA LEU A 32 3.10 -2.31 -11.09
C LEU A 32 4.54 -2.73 -10.73
N ASP A 33 5.43 -2.70 -11.72
CA ASP A 33 6.84 -3.02 -11.58
C ASP A 33 7.53 -2.07 -10.60
N ASN A 34 7.21 -0.77 -10.64
CA ASN A 34 7.75 0.19 -9.69
C ASN A 34 7.34 -0.15 -8.24
N VAL A 35 6.07 -0.49 -8.00
CA VAL A 35 5.61 -0.91 -6.67
C VAL A 35 6.27 -2.22 -6.25
N ILE A 36 6.36 -3.21 -7.14
CA ILE A 36 7.02 -4.50 -6.85
C ILE A 36 8.48 -4.29 -6.48
N VAL A 37 9.23 -3.52 -7.27
CA VAL A 37 10.63 -3.17 -7.00
C VAL A 37 10.75 -2.51 -5.63
N LEU A 38 9.87 -1.57 -5.31
CA LEU A 38 9.87 -0.87 -4.02
C LEU A 38 9.66 -1.81 -2.84
N LEU A 39 8.75 -2.77 -2.97
CA LEU A 39 8.47 -3.77 -1.93
C LEU A 39 9.61 -4.81 -1.83
N THR A 40 10.29 -5.10 -2.93
CA THR A 40 11.31 -6.16 -3.01
C THR A 40 12.70 -5.69 -2.55
N PHE A 41 13.08 -4.45 -2.86
CA PHE A 41 14.44 -3.96 -2.62
C PHE A 41 14.68 -3.40 -1.22
N LEU A 42 13.63 -3.05 -0.49
CA LEU A 42 13.77 -2.22 0.69
C LEU A 42 13.21 -2.94 1.92
N HIS A 43 14.01 -2.97 2.99
CA HIS A 43 13.58 -3.30 4.34
C HIS A 43 12.73 -2.15 4.92
N ILE A 44 11.83 -1.58 4.13
CA ILE A 44 10.96 -0.49 4.56
C ILE A 44 10.01 -1.05 5.59
N ASN A 45 10.04 -0.47 6.78
CA ASN A 45 9.04 -0.74 7.80
C ASN A 45 7.75 0.06 7.56
N TYR A 46 7.84 1.21 6.88
CA TYR A 46 6.75 2.15 6.63
C TYR A 46 6.65 2.64 5.19
N LEU A 47 5.54 2.29 4.51
CA LEU A 47 5.22 2.77 3.16
C LEU A 47 4.03 3.73 3.22
N GLN A 48 4.23 4.97 2.76
CA GLN A 48 3.14 5.94 2.61
C GLN A 48 2.87 6.24 1.14
N ILE A 49 1.60 6.13 0.76
CA ILE A 49 1.15 6.35 -0.62
C ILE A 49 0.06 7.41 -0.61
N LYS A 50 0.20 8.42 -1.47
CA LYS A 50 -0.86 9.40 -1.71
C LYS A 50 -1.75 8.92 -2.87
N CYS A 51 -3.05 8.80 -2.60
CA CYS A 51 -4.05 8.42 -3.58
C CYS A 51 -4.96 9.62 -3.90
N VAL A 52 -5.41 9.72 -5.15
CA VAL A 52 -6.31 10.81 -5.55
C VAL A 52 -7.73 10.52 -5.09
N ASN A 53 -8.13 9.25 -5.10
CA ASN A 53 -9.46 8.80 -4.68
C ASN A 53 -9.44 7.41 -4.03
N TYR A 54 -10.59 6.99 -3.53
CA TYR A 54 -10.77 5.71 -2.85
C TYR A 54 -10.66 4.48 -3.76
N MET A 55 -11.13 4.56 -5.01
CA MET A 55 -11.09 3.41 -5.93
C MET A 55 -9.66 2.98 -6.22
N GLU A 56 -8.79 3.97 -6.43
CA GLU A 56 -7.34 3.79 -6.57
C GLU A 56 -6.72 3.14 -5.33
N ALA A 57 -7.05 3.66 -4.14
CA ALA A 57 -6.55 3.10 -2.90
C ALA A 57 -7.00 1.65 -2.71
N GLU A 58 -8.26 1.32 -3.02
CA GLU A 58 -8.78 -0.04 -2.90
C GLU A 58 -8.04 -1.03 -3.81
N LEU A 59 -7.81 -0.67 -5.08
CA LEU A 59 -7.06 -1.51 -6.02
C LEU A 59 -5.62 -1.69 -5.57
N LEU A 60 -4.97 -0.62 -5.13
CA LEU A 60 -3.58 -0.65 -4.68
C LEU A 60 -3.40 -1.43 -3.39
N VAL A 61 -4.31 -1.29 -2.42
CA VAL A 61 -4.32 -2.12 -1.21
C VAL A 61 -4.43 -3.59 -1.61
N LYS A 62 -5.42 -3.96 -2.43
CA LYS A 62 -5.59 -5.35 -2.87
C LYS A 62 -4.32 -5.88 -3.52
N PHE A 63 -3.68 -5.08 -4.36
CA PHE A 63 -2.46 -5.45 -5.04
C PHE A 63 -1.30 -5.70 -4.05
N ILE A 64 -0.96 -4.71 -3.22
CA ILE A 64 0.13 -4.82 -2.23
C ILE A 64 -0.11 -6.01 -1.29
N LEU A 65 -1.34 -6.18 -0.81
CA LEU A 65 -1.66 -7.28 0.09
C LEU A 65 -1.60 -8.65 -0.59
N THR A 66 -1.96 -8.75 -1.87
CA THR A 66 -1.84 -10.00 -2.63
C THR A 66 -0.36 -10.34 -2.84
N LEU A 67 0.48 -9.35 -3.14
CA LEU A 67 1.92 -9.54 -3.21
C LEU A 67 2.48 -10.04 -1.88
N MET A 68 2.18 -9.35 -0.78
CA MET A 68 2.60 -9.74 0.58
C MET A 68 2.13 -11.13 1.03
N LYS A 69 1.04 -11.63 0.45
CA LYS A 69 0.54 -12.97 0.74
C LYS A 69 1.32 -14.06 -0.02
N ASN A 70 1.72 -13.77 -1.25
CA ASN A 70 2.38 -14.74 -2.13
C ASN A 70 3.89 -14.79 -1.89
N GLU A 71 4.46 -13.67 -1.50
CA GLU A 71 5.88 -13.47 -1.26
C GLU A 71 6.09 -13.27 0.24
N SER A 72 7.17 -13.81 0.81
CA SER A 72 7.50 -13.70 2.25
C SER A 72 7.96 -12.29 2.67
N TYR A 73 7.22 -11.24 2.27
CA TYR A 73 7.49 -9.84 2.58
C TYR A 73 7.10 -9.52 4.03
N HIS A 74 7.87 -10.04 4.98
CA HIS A 74 7.67 -9.84 6.43
C HIS A 74 8.17 -8.48 6.95
N LEU A 75 8.75 -7.66 6.07
CA LEU A 75 9.56 -6.51 6.47
C LEU A 75 8.76 -5.22 6.61
N ILE A 76 7.77 -5.02 5.74
CA ILE A 76 6.84 -3.93 5.91
C ILE A 76 6.08 -4.23 7.20
N ARG A 77 5.83 -3.23 8.04
CA ARG A 77 5.02 -3.34 9.27
C ARG A 77 3.83 -2.40 9.28
N LEU A 78 3.93 -1.33 8.49
CA LEU A 78 2.95 -0.27 8.41
C LEU A 78 2.78 0.21 6.97
N LEU A 79 1.54 0.24 6.53
CA LEU A 79 1.13 0.81 5.24
C LEU A 79 0.15 1.95 5.48
N CYS A 80 0.41 3.10 4.86
CA CYS A 80 -0.40 4.31 5.02
C CYS A 80 -0.88 4.82 3.66
N PHE A 81 -2.19 5.03 3.55
CA PHE A 81 -2.81 5.64 2.39
C PHE A 81 -3.35 7.01 2.76
N SER A 82 -2.83 8.04 2.10
CA SER A 82 -3.36 9.39 2.20
C SER A 82 -4.46 9.58 1.16
N ILE A 83 -5.71 9.62 1.63
CA ILE A 83 -6.94 9.75 0.86
C ILE A 83 -7.75 10.90 1.48
N PRO A 84 -7.73 12.12 0.89
CA PRO A 84 -8.44 13.29 1.43
C PRO A 84 -9.95 13.14 1.60
N THR A 85 -10.54 12.13 0.97
CA THR A 85 -11.98 11.86 1.00
C THR A 85 -12.32 10.61 1.83
N ALA A 86 -11.38 10.07 2.60
CA ALA A 86 -11.59 8.87 3.41
C ALA A 86 -12.64 9.09 4.50
N ASP A 87 -13.72 8.32 4.43
CA ASP A 87 -14.74 8.23 5.47
C ASP A 87 -14.73 6.86 6.16
N ASP A 88 -15.52 6.72 7.22
CA ASP A 88 -15.61 5.45 7.96
C ASP A 88 -16.23 4.32 7.13
N LYS A 89 -17.06 4.65 6.13
CA LYS A 89 -17.67 3.65 5.24
C LYS A 89 -16.62 3.04 4.32
N MET A 90 -15.69 3.84 3.81
CA MET A 90 -14.53 3.40 3.03
C MET A 90 -13.63 2.49 3.86
N VAL A 91 -13.33 2.85 5.12
CA VAL A 91 -12.52 2.03 6.02
C VAL A 91 -13.17 0.66 6.27
N ARG A 92 -14.48 0.63 6.57
CA ARG A 92 -15.22 -0.63 6.76
C ARG A 92 -15.24 -1.51 5.51
N LYS A 93 -15.34 -0.91 4.32
CA LYS A 93 -15.25 -1.65 3.06
C LYS A 93 -13.87 -2.26 2.88
N LEU A 94 -12.82 -1.50 3.19
CA LEU A 94 -11.45 -1.99 3.10
C LEU A 94 -11.20 -3.14 4.07
N GLU A 95 -11.68 -3.00 5.31
CA GLU A 95 -11.64 -4.04 6.33
C GLU A 95 -12.35 -5.32 5.85
N ALA A 96 -13.57 -5.18 5.31
CA ALA A 96 -14.30 -6.30 4.75
C ALA A 96 -13.53 -6.98 3.61
N ILE A 97 -12.87 -6.22 2.72
CA ILE A 97 -12.07 -6.80 1.63
C ILE A 97 -10.91 -7.63 2.20
N ILE A 98 -10.21 -7.11 3.19
CA ILE A 98 -9.05 -7.78 3.80
C ILE A 98 -9.47 -9.08 4.48
N ILE A 99 -10.57 -9.03 5.25
CA ILE A 99 -11.12 -10.18 5.97
C ILE A 99 -11.68 -11.21 4.98
N VAL A 100 -12.60 -10.80 4.10
CA VAL A 100 -13.30 -11.71 3.18
C VAL A 100 -12.33 -12.40 2.22
N LYS A 101 -11.33 -11.69 1.72
CA LYS A 101 -10.32 -12.28 0.82
C LYS A 101 -9.17 -12.96 1.55
N ASN A 102 -9.19 -12.97 2.90
CA ASN A 102 -8.14 -13.53 3.73
C ASN A 102 -6.74 -13.06 3.26
N LEU A 103 -6.60 -11.75 3.08
CA LEU A 103 -5.40 -11.13 2.51
C LEU A 103 -4.30 -10.95 3.53
N LEU A 104 -4.65 -10.68 4.79
CA LEU A 104 -3.71 -10.53 5.90
C LEU A 104 -4.28 -11.11 7.19
N TRP A 105 -3.43 -11.78 7.96
CA TRP A 105 -3.74 -12.17 9.33
C TRP A 105 -3.26 -11.08 10.30
N ASN A 106 -4.02 -10.84 11.37
CA ASN A 106 -3.66 -9.90 12.45
C ASN A 106 -3.42 -8.43 12.02
N CYS A 107 -4.13 -7.96 10.99
CA CYS A 107 -4.10 -6.55 10.59
C CYS A 107 -5.06 -5.70 11.44
N THR A 108 -4.60 -4.53 11.88
CA THR A 108 -5.42 -3.47 12.49
C THR A 108 -5.50 -2.30 11.53
N ILE A 109 -6.71 -1.82 11.25
CA ILE A 109 -6.95 -0.68 10.38
C ILE A 109 -7.35 0.51 11.24
N GLN A 110 -6.67 1.65 11.05
CA GLN A 110 -6.94 2.88 11.77
C GLN A 110 -7.10 4.03 10.79
N ARG A 111 -8.15 4.84 10.96
CA ARG A 111 -8.30 6.11 10.24
C ARG A 111 -7.84 7.26 11.14
N VAL A 112 -6.99 8.14 10.61
CA VAL A 112 -6.60 9.40 11.24
C VAL A 112 -6.70 10.50 10.20
N VAL A 113 -7.80 11.25 10.25
CA VAL A 113 -8.14 12.28 9.25
C VAL A 113 -8.08 11.66 7.84
N ASP A 114 -7.42 12.32 6.88
CA ASP A 114 -7.24 11.96 5.48
C ASP A 114 -6.33 10.75 5.27
N ASN A 115 -6.05 9.96 6.30
CA ASN A 115 -5.12 8.84 6.22
C ASN A 115 -5.73 7.56 6.78
N ILE A 116 -5.49 6.45 6.07
CA ILE A 116 -5.83 5.10 6.48
C ILE A 116 -4.53 4.33 6.70
N TYR A 117 -4.34 3.83 7.92
CA TYR A 117 -3.18 3.06 8.34
C TYR A 117 -3.56 1.59 8.49
N LEU A 118 -2.73 0.71 7.95
CA LEU A 118 -2.80 -0.73 8.14
C LEU A 118 -1.55 -1.15 8.91
N TYR A 119 -1.75 -1.67 10.12
CA TYR A 119 -0.70 -2.20 10.98
C TYR A 119 -0.84 -3.71 11.08
N TRP A 120 0.26 -4.46 11.08
CA TRP A 120 0.20 -5.89 11.39
C TRP A 120 1.20 -6.25 12.49
N LYS A 121 0.86 -7.30 13.23
CA LYS A 121 1.58 -7.78 14.41
C LYS A 121 2.47 -8.96 14.09
#